data_AF-A0AAE3LZ81-F1
#
_entry.id   AF-A0AAE3LZ81-F1
#
_cell.length_a   1.000
_cell.length_b   1.000
_cell.length_c   1.000
_cell.angle_alpha   90.00
_cell.angle_beta   90.00
_cell.angle_gamma   90.00
#
_symmetry.space_group_name_H-M   'P 1'
#
loop_
_entity.id
_entity.type
_entity.pdbx_description
1 polymer ?
#
loop_
_entity_poly.entity_id
_entity_poly.type
_entity_poly.pdbx_seq_one_letter_code
_entity_poly.pdbx_strand_id
1 'polypeptide(L)' 'IQVPLEDTIASFKAVVDGEYDHLPEGAFYMVGGIEDVKAKAEKMAADAA' A
#
# COMPACT_ATOMS: atom_id res chain seq x y z
N ILE A 1 -6.64 11.54 8.12
CA ILE A 1 -5.50 10.68 8.53
C ILE A 1 -4.25 11.47 8.20
N GLN A 2 -3.48 11.85 9.21
CA GLN A 2 -2.19 12.51 8.98
C GLN A 2 -1.14 11.41 8.95
N VAL A 3 -0.47 11.28 7.82
CA VAL A 3 0.61 10.31 7.64
C VAL A 3 1.90 11.02 8.03
N PRO A 4 2.73 10.44 8.92
CA PRO A 4 4.04 10.99 9.21
C PRO A 4 4.88 11.12 7.93
N LEU A 5 5.73 12.15 7.87
CA LEU A 5 6.62 12.36 6.73
C LEU A 5 7.58 11.18 6.57
N GLU A 6 8.10 10.66 7.69
CA GLU A 6 8.97 9.48 7.75
C GLU A 6 8.31 8.23 7.18
N ASP A 7 7.06 7.93 7.56
CA ASP A 7 6.27 6.84 6.98
C ASP A 7 6.03 7.02 5.49
N THR A 8 5.72 8.25 5.06
CA THR A 8 5.52 8.55 3.64
C THR A 8 6.79 8.25 2.85
N ILE A 9 7.95 8.72 3.32
CA ILE A 9 9.24 8.50 2.66
C ILE A 9 9.60 7.01 2.63
N ALA A 10 9.42 6.28 3.74
CA ALA A 10 9.68 4.85 3.81
C ALA A 10 8.77 4.04 2.86
N SER A 11 7.49 4.39 2.82
CA SER A 11 6.50 3.74 1.94
C SER A 11 6.87 3.93 0.47
N PHE A 12 7.14 5.18 0.06
CA PHE A 12 7.53 5.47 -1.32
C PHE A 12 8.86 4.82 -1.69
N LYS A 13 9.83 4.78 -0.76
CA LYS A 13 11.10 4.10 -0.98
C LYS A 13 10.90 2.61 -1.27
N ALA A 14 10.15 1.91 -0.43
CA ALA A 14 9.88 0.48 -0.60
C ALA A 14 9.04 0.19 -1.87
N VAL A 15 8.15 1.09 -2.29
CA VAL A 15 7.47 1.00 -3.59
C VAL A 15 8.48 1.12 -4.74
N VAL A 16 9.42 2.07 -4.69
CA VAL A 16 10.45 2.24 -5.74
C VAL A 16 11.47 1.09 -5.74
N ASP A 17 11.80 0.53 -4.57
CA ASP A 17 12.64 -0.65 -4.42
C ASP A 17 11.92 -1.95 -4.88
N GLY A 18 10.64 -1.88 -5.25
CA GLY A 18 9.86 -2.99 -5.80
C GLY A 18 9.34 -3.98 -4.74
N GLU A 19 9.46 -3.67 -3.45
CA GLU A 19 8.99 -4.55 -2.38
C GLU A 19 7.48 -4.79 -2.44
N TYR A 20 6.70 -3.85 -3.01
CA TYR A 20 5.25 -3.91 -3.08
C TYR A 20 4.67 -4.13 -4.49
N ASP A 21 5.50 -4.49 -5.47
CA ASP A 21 5.07 -4.76 -6.86
C ASP A 21 4.10 -5.95 -6.99
N HIS A 22 4.06 -6.80 -5.97
CA HIS A 22 3.14 -7.94 -5.90
C HIS A 22 1.70 -7.53 -5.52
N LEU A 23 1.48 -6.28 -5.07
CA LEU A 23 0.17 -5.79 -4.67
C LEU A 23 -0.58 -5.19 -5.87
N PRO A 24 -1.91 -5.39 -5.98
CA PRO A 24 -2.70 -4.84 -7.07
C PRO A 24 -2.73 -3.30 -7.01
N GLU A 25 -2.66 -2.64 -8.16
CA GLU A 25 -2.64 -1.16 -8.27
C GLU A 25 -3.83 -0.49 -7.55
N GLY A 26 -4.99 -1.16 -7.54
CA GLY A 26 -6.19 -0.67 -6.83
C GLY A 26 -6.04 -0.59 -5.30
N ALA A 27 -5.09 -1.32 -4.72
CA ALA A 27 -4.79 -1.27 -3.29
C ALA A 27 -4.12 0.06 -2.88
N PHE A 28 -3.46 0.74 -3.81
CA PHE A 28 -2.81 2.05 -3.57
C PHE A 28 -3.77 3.23 -3.72
N TYR A 29 -5.01 3.00 -4.18
CA TYR A 29 -5.97 4.07 -4.40
C TYR A 29 -6.61 4.55 -3.10
N MET A 30 -6.48 5.84 -2.78
CA MET A 30 -7.10 6.53 -1.63
C MET A 30 -6.78 5.91 -0.25
N VAL A 31 -5.51 5.53 -0.04
CA VAL A 31 -5.01 5.00 1.24
C VAL A 31 -4.06 5.98 1.91
N GLY A 32 -4.00 5.94 3.24
CA GLY A 32 -3.13 6.82 4.03
C GLY A 32 -1.70 6.29 4.15
N GLY A 33 -1.54 5.04 4.55
CA GLY A 33 -0.22 4.43 4.76
C GLY A 33 -0.08 3.07 4.10
N ILE A 34 1.10 2.48 4.20
CA ILE A 34 1.40 1.18 3.59
C ILE A 34 0.61 0.02 4.24
N GLU A 35 0.26 0.15 5.51
CA GLU A 35 -0.59 -0.84 6.20
C GLU A 35 -2.00 -0.88 5.60
N ASP A 36 -2.57 0.28 5.27
CA ASP A 36 -3.85 0.37 4.55
C ASP A 36 -3.75 -0.25 3.15
N VAL A 37 -2.63 -0.06 2.44
CA VAL A 37 -2.37 -0.71 1.15
C VAL A 37 -2.41 -2.23 1.31
N LYS A 38 -1.72 -2.78 2.30
CA LYS A 38 -1.69 -4.23 2.58
C LYS A 38 -3.08 -4.76 2.90
N ALA A 39 -3.79 -4.12 3.83
CA ALA A 39 -5.15 -4.53 4.22
C ALA A 39 -6.13 -4.48 3.03
N LYS A 40 -6.01 -3.45 2.18
CA LYS A 40 -6.84 -3.32 0.98
C LYS A 40 -6.47 -4.35 -0.08
N ALA A 41 -5.17 -4.63 -0.27
CA ALA A 41 -4.71 -5.68 -1.16
C ALA A 41 -5.19 -7.06 -0.72
N GLU A 42 -5.12 -7.38 0.58
CA GLU A 42 -5.66 -8.63 1.14
C GLU A 42 -7.17 -8.73 0.90
N LYS A 43 -7.91 -7.64 1.12
CA LYS A 43 -9.36 -7.61 0.85
C LYS A 43 -9.66 -7.81 -0.64
N MET A 44 -8.90 -7.19 -1.54
CA MET A 44 -9.06 -7.37 -2.98
C MET A 44 -8.69 -8.77 -3.44
N ALA A 45 -7.66 -9.38 -2.85
CA ALA A 45 -7.30 -10.77 -3.11
C ALA A 45 -8.39 -11.74 -2.63
N ALA A 46 -9.02 -11.45 -1.50
CA ALA A 46 -10.14 -12.24 -0.98
C ALA A 46 -11.43 -12.08 -1.79
N ASP A 47 -11.71 -10.88 -2.34
CA ASP A 47 -12.90 -10.61 -3.18
C ASP A 47 -12.73 -11.16 -4.61
N ALA A 48 -11.49 -11.34 -5.06
CA ALA A 48 -11.15 -11.93 -6.35
C ALA A 48 -11.15 -13.48 -6.35
N ALA A 49 -11.34 -14.12 -5.20
CA ALA A 49 -11.39 -15.58 -5.01
C ALA A 49 -12.83 -16.10 -4.89
#